data_AF-W2YUE7-F1
#
_entry.id   AF-W2YUE7-F1
#
_cell.length_a   1.000
_cell.length_b   1.000
_cell.length_c   1.000
_cell.angle_alpha   90.00
_cell.angle_beta   90.00
_cell.angle_gamma   90.00
#
_symmetry.space_group_name_H-M   'P 1'
#
loop_
_entity.id
_entity.type
_entity.pdbx_description
1 polymer ?
#
loop_
_entity_poly.entity_id
_entity_poly.type
_entity_poly.pdbx_seq_one_letter_code
_entity_poly.pdbx_strand_id
1 'polypeptide(L)'
;MCINHKRPRNEQLRSPTNQIHATDDERLKRVKTESPTAVDCVGIEDSQGRDREEVATAAHRDEMVAAILTITSALGLSRETLHLCVGLLDRYLDAQNLEASRLEALSISCLWIAVKFVETPTTIVDKSIKEILQRRRLSSNWKWNEILKFELDILHCLSYRIMAPTILGVLQKRMHVLTEDDNQEHGIDDLLLEQRQLALYFGDLLLLKARANQFSKELLADAIWFVISGNQIADVKPPLLEPVVLLYLAHRDNINPRHPVFKPWFALRCRYGAVLPAPWKVPYDSSCVCRVCENAHDDLAS
;
A
#
# COMPACT_ATOMS: atom_id res chain seq x y z
N MET A 1 10.94 -38.90 -9.08
CA MET A 1 11.63 -39.08 -10.39
C MET A 1 10.58 -39.26 -11.46
N CYS A 2 10.30 -38.23 -12.25
CA CYS A 2 9.37 -38.32 -13.39
C CYS A 2 10.15 -37.96 -14.65
N ILE A 3 10.30 -38.94 -15.55
CA ILE A 3 11.14 -38.89 -16.73
C ILE A 3 10.32 -38.40 -17.93
N ASN A 4 10.89 -37.43 -18.62
CA ASN A 4 10.44 -36.84 -19.89
C ASN A 4 10.44 -37.87 -21.03
N HIS A 5 9.38 -37.89 -21.84
CA HIS A 5 9.42 -38.49 -23.17
C HIS A 5 9.43 -37.41 -24.26
N LYS A 6 10.61 -37.18 -24.85
CA LYS A 6 10.80 -36.53 -26.15
C LYS A 6 10.57 -37.55 -27.28
N ARG A 7 9.98 -37.11 -28.39
CA ARG A 7 10.03 -37.78 -29.70
C ARG A 7 10.28 -36.75 -30.83
N PRO A 8 10.78 -37.20 -31.99
CA PRO A 8 11.92 -36.56 -32.65
C PRO A 8 11.59 -35.78 -33.93
N ARG A 9 12.59 -35.02 -34.35
CA ARG A 9 12.73 -34.24 -35.59
C ARG A 9 13.17 -35.15 -36.75
N ASN A 10 12.59 -34.99 -37.93
CA ASN A 10 13.27 -35.38 -39.16
C ASN A 10 12.96 -34.40 -40.30
N GLU A 11 14.04 -33.87 -40.88
CA GLU A 11 14.08 -32.97 -42.02
C GLU A 11 14.06 -33.78 -43.31
N GLN A 12 13.37 -33.29 -44.34
CA GLN A 12 13.72 -33.64 -45.72
C GLN A 12 13.77 -32.38 -46.60
N LEU A 13 14.96 -32.24 -47.18
CA LEU A 13 15.48 -31.27 -48.11
C LEU A 13 14.96 -31.54 -49.53
N ARG A 14 14.65 -30.50 -50.32
CA ARG A 14 14.93 -30.40 -51.78
C ARG A 14 14.54 -29.01 -52.32
N SER A 15 15.55 -28.27 -52.75
CA SER A 15 15.55 -27.15 -53.73
C SER A 15 16.11 -27.69 -55.08
N PRO A 16 16.38 -26.92 -56.18
CA PRO A 16 16.19 -25.48 -56.45
C PRO A 16 15.67 -25.09 -57.89
N THR A 17 15.23 -23.81 -58.00
CA THR A 17 15.53 -22.76 -59.01
C THR A 17 15.37 -22.96 -60.53
N ASN A 18 14.63 -22.05 -61.19
CA ASN A 18 15.18 -21.16 -62.25
C ASN A 18 14.28 -19.95 -62.58
N GLN A 19 14.98 -18.81 -62.78
CA GLN A 19 14.52 -17.44 -63.06
C GLN A 19 14.05 -17.28 -64.53
N ILE A 20 13.36 -16.21 -64.97
CA ILE A 20 13.98 -14.95 -65.48
C ILE A 20 12.89 -13.92 -65.94
N HIS A 21 13.11 -12.63 -65.62
CA HIS A 21 12.75 -11.31 -66.24
C HIS A 21 11.27 -10.94 -66.58
N ALA A 22 10.83 -9.67 -66.60
CA ALA A 22 11.29 -8.34 -66.15
C ALA A 22 10.12 -7.34 -66.42
N THR A 23 10.07 -6.20 -65.72
CA THR A 23 10.02 -4.80 -66.26
C THR A 23 9.81 -3.77 -65.14
N ASP A 24 10.88 -3.02 -64.86
CA ASP A 24 11.03 -1.56 -64.67
C ASP A 24 9.81 -0.67 -64.33
N ASP A 25 9.92 0.19 -63.31
CA ASP A 25 10.32 1.60 -63.52
C ASP A 25 10.69 2.32 -62.19
N GLU A 26 11.63 3.25 -62.28
CA GLU A 26 12.41 3.90 -61.23
C GLU A 26 11.84 5.27 -60.75
N ARG A 27 12.12 5.56 -59.47
CA ARG A 27 12.59 6.85 -58.89
C ARG A 27 11.72 8.13 -58.83
N LEU A 28 11.47 8.47 -57.55
CA LEU A 28 11.89 9.69 -56.81
C LEU A 28 11.14 11.06 -56.95
N LYS A 29 10.65 11.46 -55.76
CA LYS A 29 10.74 12.79 -55.08
C LYS A 29 9.84 13.95 -55.56
N ARG A 30 8.96 14.38 -54.65
CA ARG A 30 8.97 15.76 -54.09
C ARG A 30 8.12 15.90 -52.82
N VAL A 31 8.71 16.53 -51.81
CA VAL A 31 8.04 17.06 -50.61
C VAL A 31 7.35 18.37 -50.96
N LYS A 32 6.13 18.59 -50.46
CA LYS A 32 5.57 19.91 -50.17
C LYS A 32 4.70 19.85 -48.90
N THR A 33 5.03 20.73 -47.97
CA THR A 33 4.34 21.11 -46.74
C THR A 33 3.18 22.07 -47.03
N GLU A 34 2.00 21.89 -46.42
CA GLU A 34 1.05 22.98 -46.10
C GLU A 34 0.26 22.69 -44.79
N SER A 35 -0.13 23.78 -44.14
CA SER A 35 -0.50 23.99 -42.73
C SER A 35 -2.00 23.75 -42.39
N PRO A 36 -2.39 23.80 -41.09
CA PRO A 36 -3.64 23.25 -40.58
C PRO A 36 -4.75 24.31 -40.45
N THR A 37 -5.82 24.19 -41.23
CA THR A 37 -7.13 24.77 -40.88
C THR A 37 -8.21 24.22 -41.81
N ALA A 38 -8.93 23.21 -41.35
CA ALA A 38 -10.29 22.91 -41.81
C ALA A 38 -11.03 22.23 -40.66
N VAL A 39 -12.02 22.95 -40.14
CA VAL A 39 -12.96 22.50 -39.12
C VAL A 39 -13.97 21.63 -39.84
N ASP A 40 -13.93 20.32 -39.60
CA ASP A 40 -15.03 19.43 -39.97
C ASP A 40 -15.85 19.12 -38.73
N CYS A 41 -17.11 19.55 -38.80
CA CYS A 41 -18.15 19.34 -37.82
C CYS A 41 -18.39 17.83 -37.65
N VAL A 42 -17.96 17.27 -36.52
CA VAL A 42 -18.29 15.90 -36.14
C VAL A 42 -19.76 15.85 -35.75
N GLY A 43 -20.49 14.96 -36.42
CA GLY A 43 -21.90 14.68 -36.20
C GLY A 43 -22.17 14.29 -34.75
N ILE A 44 -23.32 14.75 -34.27
CA ILE A 44 -23.96 14.29 -33.05
C ILE A 44 -24.37 12.84 -33.31
N GLU A 45 -23.55 11.89 -32.90
CA GLU A 45 -23.98 10.53 -32.69
C GLU A 45 -24.28 10.36 -31.20
N ASP A 46 -25.57 10.23 -30.90
CA ASP A 46 -26.11 9.78 -29.62
C ASP A 46 -25.55 8.39 -29.29
N SER A 47 -24.37 8.33 -28.69
CA SER A 47 -23.95 7.16 -27.95
C SER A 47 -24.47 7.29 -26.53
N GLN A 48 -25.57 6.59 -26.22
CA GLN A 48 -25.98 6.29 -24.86
C GLN A 48 -24.76 5.83 -24.06
N GLY A 49 -24.26 6.71 -23.20
CA GLY A 49 -23.12 6.45 -22.34
C GLY A 49 -23.50 5.33 -21.37
N ARG A 50 -23.03 4.12 -21.63
CA ARG A 50 -22.83 3.14 -20.55
C ARG A 50 -21.78 3.78 -19.65
N ASP A 51 -22.22 4.32 -18.51
CA ASP A 51 -21.33 4.67 -17.41
C ASP A 51 -20.52 3.40 -17.09
N ARG A 52 -19.29 3.32 -17.62
CA ARG A 52 -18.37 2.24 -17.25
C ARG A 52 -17.93 2.58 -15.84
N GLU A 53 -18.41 1.79 -14.88
CA GLU A 53 -17.99 1.90 -13.49
C GLU A 53 -16.45 1.81 -13.42
N GLU A 54 -15.85 2.83 -12.82
CA GLU A 54 -14.41 2.95 -12.70
C GLU A 54 -13.86 1.85 -11.79
N VAL A 55 -12.83 1.13 -12.24
CA VAL A 55 -12.18 0.07 -11.45
C VAL A 55 -11.24 0.70 -10.42
N ALA A 56 -11.22 0.14 -9.21
CA ALA A 56 -10.32 0.56 -8.14
C ALA A 56 -8.85 0.50 -8.59
N THR A 57 -8.09 1.54 -8.25
CA THR A 57 -6.66 1.67 -8.61
C THR A 57 -5.80 1.66 -7.37
N ALA A 58 -4.48 1.55 -7.54
CA ALA A 58 -3.52 1.69 -6.44
C ALA A 58 -3.65 3.04 -5.71
N ALA A 59 -4.01 4.11 -6.41
CA ALA A 59 -4.23 5.43 -5.80
C ALA A 59 -5.47 5.45 -4.90
N HIS A 60 -6.60 4.89 -5.38
CA HIS A 60 -7.81 4.72 -4.56
C HIS A 60 -7.53 3.91 -3.29
N ARG A 61 -6.71 2.86 -3.39
CA ARG A 61 -6.28 2.05 -2.26
C ARG A 61 -5.40 2.83 -1.28
N ASP A 62 -4.45 3.64 -1.74
CA ASP A 62 -3.60 4.45 -0.88
C ASP A 62 -4.38 5.51 -0.10
N GLU A 63 -5.36 6.15 -0.74
CA GLU A 63 -6.30 7.07 -0.07
C GLU A 63 -7.11 6.35 1.01
N MET A 64 -7.59 5.15 0.71
CA MET A 64 -8.40 4.38 1.64
C MET A 64 -7.58 3.88 2.84
N VAL A 65 -6.34 3.46 2.64
CA VAL A 65 -5.46 3.07 3.75
C VAL A 65 -5.06 4.27 4.61
N ALA A 66 -4.87 5.46 4.03
CA ALA A 66 -4.70 6.68 4.82
C ALA A 66 -5.94 6.99 5.69
N ALA A 67 -7.14 6.78 5.14
CA ALA A 67 -8.38 6.92 5.88
C ALA A 67 -8.50 5.88 7.00
N ILE A 68 -8.12 4.62 6.76
CA ILE A 68 -8.09 3.54 7.76
C ILE A 68 -7.10 3.87 8.88
N LEU A 69 -5.86 4.29 8.56
CA LEU A 69 -4.88 4.73 9.55
C LEU A 69 -5.47 5.81 10.47
N THR A 70 -6.17 6.77 9.88
CA THR A 70 -6.86 7.81 10.65
C THR A 70 -7.93 7.23 11.59
N ILE A 71 -8.74 6.27 11.13
CA ILE A 71 -9.75 5.60 11.98
C ILE A 71 -9.07 4.88 13.13
N THR A 72 -8.14 3.99 12.82
CA THR A 72 -7.51 3.11 13.81
C THR A 72 -6.77 3.94 14.86
N SER A 73 -6.07 4.99 14.44
CA SER A 73 -5.36 5.86 15.37
C SER A 73 -6.30 6.74 16.21
N ALA A 74 -7.39 7.27 15.64
CA ALA A 74 -8.35 8.08 16.39
C ALA A 74 -9.22 7.28 17.36
N LEU A 75 -9.33 5.97 17.14
CA LEU A 75 -9.99 5.03 18.06
C LEU A 75 -9.01 4.41 19.06
N GLY A 76 -7.70 4.65 18.93
CA GLY A 76 -6.67 3.97 19.74
C GLY A 76 -6.74 2.45 19.61
N LEU A 77 -6.86 1.95 18.37
CA LEU A 77 -6.78 0.51 18.07
C LEU A 77 -5.32 0.10 17.94
N SER A 78 -5.06 -1.18 18.20
CA SER A 78 -3.71 -1.76 18.08
C SER A 78 -3.14 -1.61 16.67
N ARG A 79 -1.81 -1.60 16.56
CA ARG A 79 -1.12 -1.58 15.25
C ARG A 79 -1.40 -2.86 14.48
N GLU A 80 -1.55 -3.97 15.20
CA GLU A 80 -1.94 -5.27 14.69
C GLU A 80 -3.27 -5.20 13.95
N THR A 81 -4.27 -4.48 14.49
CA THR A 81 -5.55 -4.24 13.79
C THR A 81 -5.36 -3.51 12.46
N LEU A 82 -4.56 -2.45 12.43
CA LEU A 82 -4.24 -1.73 11.18
C LEU A 82 -3.54 -2.63 10.16
N HIS A 83 -2.47 -3.31 10.56
CA HIS A 83 -1.67 -4.15 9.66
C HIS A 83 -2.46 -5.35 9.14
N LEU A 84 -3.30 -5.97 9.97
CA LEU A 84 -4.20 -7.04 9.57
C LEU A 84 -5.27 -6.55 8.60
N CYS A 85 -5.89 -5.40 8.88
CA CYS A 85 -6.88 -4.78 8.00
C CYS A 85 -6.32 -4.53 6.60
N VAL A 86 -5.14 -3.91 6.51
CA VAL A 86 -4.47 -3.63 5.23
C VAL A 86 -4.08 -4.93 4.52
N GLY A 87 -3.57 -5.92 5.25
CA GLY A 87 -3.26 -7.24 4.68
C GLY A 87 -4.48 -8.02 4.18
N LEU A 88 -5.67 -7.81 4.75
CA LEU A 88 -6.93 -8.36 4.22
C LEU A 88 -7.33 -7.63 2.92
N LEU A 89 -7.27 -6.29 2.93
CA LEU A 89 -7.62 -5.45 1.79
C LEU A 89 -6.77 -5.80 0.57
N ASP A 90 -5.44 -5.81 0.73
CA ASP A 90 -4.52 -6.04 -0.37
C ASP A 90 -4.67 -7.43 -0.97
N ARG A 91 -4.77 -8.48 -0.14
CA ARG A 91 -4.98 -9.85 -0.64
C ARG A 91 -6.32 -10.04 -1.33
N TYR A 92 -7.36 -9.30 -0.92
CA TYR A 92 -8.64 -9.31 -1.61
C TYR A 92 -8.54 -8.65 -2.98
N LEU A 93 -7.92 -7.46 -3.05
CA LEU A 93 -7.73 -6.73 -4.31
C LEU A 93 -6.79 -7.44 -5.29
N ASP A 94 -5.83 -8.23 -4.79
CA ASP A 94 -5.00 -9.10 -5.62
C ASP A 94 -5.79 -10.27 -6.24
N ALA A 95 -6.90 -10.68 -5.60
CA ALA A 95 -7.72 -11.79 -6.04
C ALA A 95 -8.97 -11.37 -6.83
N GLN A 96 -9.46 -10.14 -6.62
CA GLN A 96 -10.74 -9.66 -7.17
C GLN A 96 -10.61 -8.24 -7.70
N ASN A 97 -11.16 -8.01 -8.89
CA ASN A 97 -11.39 -6.66 -9.38
C ASN A 97 -12.60 -6.06 -8.64
N LEU A 98 -12.50 -4.79 -8.25
CA LEU A 98 -13.55 -4.08 -7.54
C LEU A 98 -13.75 -2.71 -8.18
N GLU A 99 -15.00 -2.25 -8.24
CA GLU A 99 -15.32 -0.87 -8.56
C GLU A 99 -14.79 0.09 -7.49
N ALA A 100 -14.27 1.24 -7.91
CA ALA A 100 -13.74 2.28 -7.01
C ALA A 100 -14.81 2.75 -5.99
N SER A 101 -16.07 2.84 -6.43
CA SER A 101 -17.23 3.21 -5.60
C SER A 101 -17.48 2.26 -4.41
N ARG A 102 -17.07 1.00 -4.52
CA ARG A 102 -17.28 -0.04 -3.51
C ARG A 102 -16.08 -0.23 -2.57
N LEU A 103 -14.95 0.42 -2.88
CA LEU A 103 -13.70 0.26 -2.13
C LEU A 103 -13.81 0.69 -0.67
N GLU A 104 -14.60 1.73 -0.37
CA GLU A 104 -14.83 2.16 1.00
C GLU A 104 -15.56 1.09 1.81
N ALA A 105 -16.65 0.53 1.27
CA ALA A 105 -17.41 -0.53 1.93
C ALA A 105 -16.53 -1.77 2.17
N LEU A 106 -15.76 -2.20 1.16
CA LEU A 106 -14.79 -3.29 1.30
C LEU A 106 -13.79 -3.01 2.43
N SER A 107 -13.23 -1.80 2.47
CA SER A 107 -12.19 -1.42 3.43
C SER A 107 -12.72 -1.36 4.87
N ILE A 108 -13.96 -0.88 5.06
CA ILE A 108 -14.64 -0.93 6.35
C ILE A 108 -14.94 -2.37 6.75
N SER A 109 -15.30 -3.26 5.82
CA SER A 109 -15.44 -4.70 6.10
C SER A 109 -14.12 -5.35 6.51
N CYS A 110 -13.01 -5.06 5.82
CA CYS A 110 -11.68 -5.52 6.23
C CYS A 110 -11.31 -5.05 7.64
N LEU A 111 -11.59 -3.78 7.96
CA LEU A 111 -11.36 -3.23 9.29
C LEU A 111 -12.24 -3.91 10.34
N TRP A 112 -13.51 -4.18 10.02
CA TRP A 112 -14.41 -4.88 10.94
C TRP A 112 -13.97 -6.32 11.23
N ILE A 113 -13.47 -7.04 10.23
CA ILE A 113 -12.84 -8.36 10.44
C ILE A 113 -11.63 -8.23 11.37
N ALA A 114 -10.72 -7.28 11.09
CA ALA A 114 -9.52 -7.09 11.87
C ALA A 114 -9.81 -6.73 13.34
N VAL A 115 -10.76 -5.83 13.57
CA VAL A 115 -11.23 -5.45 14.92
C VAL A 115 -11.72 -6.67 15.69
N LYS A 116 -12.59 -7.49 15.09
CA LYS A 116 -13.11 -8.70 15.76
C LYS A 116 -12.02 -9.75 16.01
N PHE A 117 -10.95 -9.73 15.23
CA PHE A 117 -9.88 -10.72 15.32
C PHE A 117 -8.81 -10.33 16.35
N VAL A 118 -8.51 -9.04 16.47
CA VAL A 118 -7.37 -8.54 17.26
C VAL A 118 -7.83 -7.86 18.56
N GLU A 119 -8.91 -7.07 18.51
CA GLU A 119 -9.35 -6.29 19.66
C GLU A 119 -10.19 -7.15 20.62
N THR A 120 -10.14 -6.83 21.91
CA THR A 120 -10.96 -7.54 22.91
C THR A 120 -12.44 -7.15 22.78
N PRO A 121 -13.39 -8.06 23.12
CA PRO A 121 -14.81 -7.71 23.15
C PRO A 121 -15.13 -6.49 24.01
N THR A 122 -14.43 -6.33 25.14
CA THR A 122 -14.53 -5.17 26.04
C THR A 122 -14.13 -3.89 25.31
N THR A 123 -12.97 -3.88 24.65
CA THR A 123 -12.51 -2.73 23.85
C THR A 123 -13.53 -2.34 22.77
N ILE A 124 -14.12 -3.33 22.09
CA ILE A 124 -15.11 -3.10 21.03
C ILE A 124 -16.35 -2.38 21.56
N VAL A 125 -16.85 -2.79 22.73
CA VAL A 125 -18.05 -2.23 23.35
C VAL A 125 -17.75 -0.86 23.96
N ASP A 126 -16.70 -0.77 24.79
CA ASP A 126 -16.36 0.45 25.54
C ASP A 126 -16.04 1.62 24.59
N LYS A 127 -15.33 1.33 23.49
CA LYS A 127 -15.00 2.34 22.47
C LYS A 127 -16.11 2.53 21.43
N SER A 128 -17.24 1.82 21.54
CA SER A 128 -18.38 1.89 20.61
C SER A 128 -17.96 1.77 19.13
N ILE A 129 -17.03 0.85 18.84
CA ILE A 129 -16.35 0.79 17.54
C ILE A 129 -17.37 0.57 16.42
N LYS A 130 -18.31 -0.36 16.63
CA LYS A 130 -19.32 -0.71 15.63
C LYS A 130 -20.20 0.50 15.28
N GLU A 131 -20.69 1.22 16.28
CA GLU A 131 -21.53 2.41 16.10
C GLU A 131 -20.78 3.51 15.35
N ILE A 132 -19.49 3.69 15.66
CA ILE A 132 -18.64 4.68 14.98
C ILE A 132 -18.45 4.30 13.51
N LEU A 133 -18.11 3.04 13.22
CA LEU A 133 -17.97 2.56 11.84
C LEU A 133 -19.27 2.70 11.05
N GLN A 134 -20.42 2.37 11.64
CA GLN A 134 -21.74 2.53 11.02
C GLN A 134 -22.08 3.97 10.64
N ARG A 135 -21.61 4.94 11.42
CA ARG A 135 -21.85 6.37 11.19
C ARG A 135 -20.91 6.99 10.16
N ARG A 136 -19.81 6.32 9.80
CA ARG A 136 -18.72 6.88 8.98
C ARG A 136 -19.03 6.93 7.47
N ARG A 137 -20.28 7.20 7.09
CA ARG A 137 -20.69 7.42 5.70
C ARG A 137 -20.34 8.85 5.29
N LEU A 138 -19.09 9.10 4.92
CA LEU A 138 -18.67 10.48 4.60
C LEU A 138 -19.16 10.96 3.23
N SER A 139 -19.68 10.06 2.39
CA SER A 139 -20.42 10.37 1.14
C SER A 139 -21.01 9.13 0.47
N SER A 140 -20.93 7.98 1.15
CA SER A 140 -21.05 6.65 0.56
C SER A 140 -22.42 6.03 0.83
N ASN A 141 -23.00 5.40 -0.20
CA ASN A 141 -24.36 4.89 -0.19
C ASN A 141 -24.49 3.49 0.44
N TRP A 142 -23.42 2.96 1.06
CA TRP A 142 -23.42 1.60 1.58
C TRP A 142 -24.21 1.45 2.88
N LYS A 143 -24.87 0.30 3.04
CA LYS A 143 -25.61 -0.06 4.26
C LYS A 143 -24.81 -1.03 5.11
N TRP A 144 -25.08 -1.13 6.42
CA TRP A 144 -24.38 -2.10 7.27
C TRP A 144 -24.55 -3.55 6.79
N ASN A 145 -25.71 -3.88 6.22
CA ASN A 145 -25.93 -5.19 5.59
C ASN A 145 -24.97 -5.45 4.41
N GLU A 146 -24.53 -4.42 3.71
CA GLU A 146 -23.53 -4.53 2.65
C GLU A 146 -22.14 -4.80 3.24
N ILE A 147 -21.79 -4.15 4.35
CA ILE A 147 -20.56 -4.45 5.10
C ILE A 147 -20.51 -5.92 5.51
N LEU A 148 -21.63 -6.48 6.01
CA LEU A 148 -21.72 -7.88 6.39
C LEU A 148 -21.65 -8.85 5.19
N LYS A 149 -22.14 -8.45 4.02
CA LYS A 149 -21.97 -9.23 2.78
C LYS A 149 -20.51 -9.26 2.36
N PHE A 150 -19.87 -8.09 2.27
CA PHE A 150 -18.45 -8.00 1.97
C PHE A 150 -17.59 -8.74 2.98
N GLU A 151 -17.96 -8.72 4.27
CA GLU A 151 -17.29 -9.50 5.30
C GLU A 151 -17.27 -10.98 4.94
N LEU A 152 -18.43 -11.55 4.60
CA LEU A 152 -18.55 -12.94 4.18
C LEU A 152 -17.78 -13.22 2.88
N ASP A 153 -17.87 -12.32 1.90
CA ASP A 153 -17.19 -12.44 0.61
C ASP A 153 -15.65 -12.43 0.76
N ILE A 154 -15.12 -11.56 1.63
CA ILE A 154 -13.69 -11.51 1.96
C ILE A 154 -13.25 -12.84 2.59
N LEU A 155 -14.00 -13.32 3.58
CA LEU A 155 -13.69 -14.58 4.26
C LEU A 155 -13.69 -15.76 3.29
N HIS A 156 -14.67 -15.85 2.38
CA HIS A 156 -14.69 -16.89 1.35
C HIS A 156 -13.53 -16.74 0.36
N CYS A 157 -13.31 -15.54 -0.18
CA CYS A 157 -12.24 -15.26 -1.14
C CYS A 157 -10.87 -15.67 -0.59
N LEU A 158 -10.63 -15.43 0.70
CA LEU A 158 -9.38 -15.76 1.37
C LEU A 158 -9.37 -17.15 2.02
N SER A 159 -10.39 -17.98 1.76
CA SER A 159 -10.53 -19.32 2.37
C SER A 159 -10.38 -19.31 3.89
N TYR A 160 -10.94 -18.28 4.54
CA TYR A 160 -10.87 -18.01 5.98
C TYR A 160 -9.44 -17.86 6.54
N ARG A 161 -8.43 -17.65 5.68
CA ARG A 161 -7.04 -17.37 6.09
C ARG A 161 -6.89 -15.91 6.48
N ILE A 162 -7.42 -15.55 7.65
CA ILE A 162 -7.38 -14.17 8.16
C ILE A 162 -5.93 -13.73 8.41
N MET A 163 -5.14 -14.58 9.07
CA MET A 163 -3.75 -14.31 9.38
C MET A 163 -2.83 -14.43 8.16
N ALA A 164 -1.92 -13.47 8.03
CA ALA A 164 -0.82 -13.47 7.06
C ALA A 164 0.39 -12.72 7.66
N PRO A 165 1.62 -13.00 7.19
CA PRO A 165 2.79 -12.24 7.60
C PRO A 165 2.61 -10.73 7.34
N THR A 166 2.81 -9.93 8.37
CA THR A 166 2.78 -8.46 8.29
C THR A 166 4.18 -7.89 8.44
N ILE A 167 4.42 -6.68 7.91
CA ILE A 167 5.69 -5.99 8.15
C ILE A 167 5.91 -5.72 9.63
N LEU A 168 4.84 -5.37 10.38
CA LEU A 168 4.88 -5.24 11.84
C LEU A 168 5.40 -6.50 12.52
N GLY A 169 4.86 -7.68 12.17
CA GLY A 169 5.28 -8.94 12.79
C GLY A 169 6.75 -9.28 12.52
N VAL A 170 7.25 -8.99 11.31
CA VAL A 170 8.68 -9.18 10.98
C VAL A 170 9.56 -8.22 11.78
N LEU A 171 9.16 -6.95 11.91
CA LEU A 171 9.90 -5.95 12.69
C LEU A 171 9.91 -6.30 14.19
N GLN A 172 8.75 -6.67 14.75
CA GLN A 172 8.64 -7.09 16.16
C GLN A 172 9.53 -8.28 16.46
N LYS A 173 9.55 -9.29 15.58
CA LYS A 173 10.44 -10.45 15.73
C LYS A 173 11.91 -10.04 15.72
N ARG A 174 12.31 -9.14 14.82
CA ARG A 174 13.71 -8.65 14.76
C ARG A 174 14.09 -7.89 16.03
N MET A 175 13.21 -7.02 16.51
CA MET A 175 13.47 -6.25 17.74
C MET A 175 13.56 -7.14 18.97
N HIS A 176 12.73 -8.18 19.08
CA HIS A 176 12.78 -9.14 20.18
C HIS A 176 14.13 -9.87 20.25
N VAL A 177 14.67 -10.29 19.11
CA VAL A 177 15.98 -10.97 19.05
C VAL A 177 17.08 -10.03 19.56
N LEU A 178 17.04 -8.74 19.20
CA LEU A 178 18.03 -7.76 19.66
C LEU A 178 17.96 -7.53 21.17
N THR A 179 16.75 -7.49 21.75
CA THR A 179 16.58 -7.35 23.21
C THR A 179 17.06 -8.57 24.00
N GLU A 180 17.02 -9.78 23.43
CA GLU A 180 17.50 -10.99 24.10
C GLU A 180 19.03 -11.08 24.09
N ASP A 181 19.67 -10.56 23.05
CA ASP A 181 21.13 -10.53 22.89
C ASP A 181 21.79 -9.42 23.77
N ASP A 182 21.11 -8.29 24.00
CA ASP A 182 21.63 -7.09 24.70
C ASP A 182 21.41 -7.06 26.23
N ASN A 183 21.61 -8.17 26.95
CA ASN A 183 21.52 -8.23 28.44
C ASN A 183 22.59 -7.38 29.21
N GLN A 184 23.14 -6.31 28.63
CA GLN A 184 24.11 -5.41 29.27
C GLN A 184 23.85 -3.91 28.99
N GLU A 185 23.73 -3.15 30.08
CA GLU A 185 23.90 -1.69 30.25
C GLU A 185 22.77 -0.70 29.82
N HIS A 186 22.38 0.12 30.80
CA HIS A 186 21.29 1.11 30.78
C HIS A 186 21.44 2.31 29.81
N GLY A 187 22.43 2.30 28.91
CA GLY A 187 22.59 3.31 27.85
C GLY A 187 22.08 2.87 26.47
N ILE A 188 21.79 1.57 26.31
CA ILE A 188 21.29 0.96 25.06
C ILE A 188 19.78 1.22 24.87
N ASP A 189 19.07 1.48 25.96
CA ASP A 189 17.61 1.54 26.00
C ASP A 189 17.04 2.70 25.16
N ASP A 190 17.64 3.90 25.24
CA ASP A 190 17.19 5.08 24.47
C ASP A 190 17.42 4.91 22.96
N LEU A 191 18.58 4.39 22.55
CA LEU A 191 18.89 4.12 21.14
C LEU A 191 17.97 3.05 20.56
N LEU A 192 17.70 2.00 21.33
CA LEU A 192 16.78 0.94 20.93
C LEU A 192 15.35 1.45 20.84
N LEU A 193 14.94 2.36 21.74
CA LEU A 193 13.64 3.02 21.68
C LEU A 193 13.52 3.90 20.42
N GLU A 194 14.53 4.71 20.09
CA GLU A 194 14.54 5.51 18.85
C GLU A 194 14.44 4.63 17.60
N GLN A 195 15.22 3.55 17.54
CA GLN A 195 15.18 2.59 16.44
C GLN A 195 13.81 1.90 16.33
N ARG A 196 13.20 1.54 17.47
CA ARG A 196 11.84 1.00 17.54
C ARG A 196 10.83 1.98 16.97
N GLN A 197 10.85 3.24 17.39
CA GLN A 197 9.90 4.24 16.91
C GLN A 197 10.08 4.50 15.41
N LEU A 198 11.32 4.57 14.91
CA LEU A 198 11.61 4.69 13.49
C LEU A 198 11.14 3.47 12.69
N ALA A 199 11.39 2.27 13.18
CA ALA A 199 10.97 1.03 12.53
C ALA A 199 9.44 0.96 12.40
N LEU A 200 8.72 1.30 13.48
CA LEU A 200 7.26 1.37 13.46
C LEU A 200 6.74 2.46 12.52
N TYR A 201 7.35 3.65 12.55
CA TYR A 201 7.01 4.74 11.64
C TYR A 201 7.13 4.33 10.17
N PHE A 202 8.27 3.75 9.78
CA PHE A 202 8.46 3.30 8.41
C PHE A 202 7.58 2.11 8.05
N GLY A 203 7.31 1.20 8.99
CA GLY A 203 6.36 0.12 8.83
C GLY A 203 4.96 0.63 8.48
N ASP A 204 4.44 1.61 9.23
CA ASP A 204 3.14 2.24 8.96
C ASP A 204 3.17 3.10 7.68
N LEU A 205 4.28 3.80 7.40
CA LEU A 205 4.45 4.58 6.18
C LEU A 205 4.37 3.73 4.91
N LEU A 206 4.97 2.53 4.92
CA LEU A 206 4.91 1.60 3.80
C LEU A 206 3.49 1.07 3.56
N LEU A 207 2.65 0.94 4.59
CA LEU A 207 1.26 0.55 4.40
C LEU A 207 0.50 1.57 3.53
N LEU A 208 0.90 2.84 3.54
CA LEU A 208 0.26 3.92 2.77
C LEU A 208 0.66 3.94 1.29
N LYS A 209 1.51 2.99 0.84
CA LYS A 209 1.99 2.92 -0.53
C LYS A 209 1.77 1.51 -1.09
N ALA A 210 0.78 1.33 -1.96
CA ALA A 210 0.47 0.06 -2.62
C ALA A 210 1.68 -0.58 -3.29
N ARG A 211 2.61 0.24 -3.81
CA ARG A 211 3.88 -0.22 -4.41
C ARG A 211 4.71 -1.09 -3.46
N ALA A 212 4.60 -0.91 -2.14
CA ALA A 212 5.31 -1.75 -1.17
C ALA A 212 4.94 -3.24 -1.29
N ASN A 213 3.75 -3.57 -1.82
CA ASN A 213 3.29 -4.95 -1.99
C ASN A 213 4.06 -5.73 -3.07
N GLN A 214 4.87 -5.05 -3.88
CA GLN A 214 5.78 -5.70 -4.85
C GLN A 214 6.96 -6.41 -4.17
N PHE A 215 7.21 -6.12 -2.89
CA PHE A 215 8.35 -6.64 -2.13
C PHE A 215 7.88 -7.60 -1.02
N SER A 216 8.74 -8.56 -0.66
CA SER A 216 8.50 -9.41 0.51
C SER A 216 8.60 -8.60 1.80
N LYS A 217 7.94 -9.06 2.86
CA LYS A 217 7.93 -8.36 4.16
C LYS A 217 9.32 -8.38 4.80
N GLU A 218 10.10 -9.42 4.55
CA GLU A 218 11.50 -9.54 4.97
C GLU A 218 12.37 -8.48 4.28
N LEU A 219 12.24 -8.33 2.96
CA LEU A 219 13.02 -7.34 2.21
C LEU A 219 12.67 -5.90 2.62
N LEU A 220 11.39 -5.62 2.88
CA LEU A 220 10.96 -4.33 3.44
C LEU A 220 11.54 -4.09 4.84
N ALA A 221 11.55 -5.11 5.71
CA ALA A 221 12.13 -5.00 7.04
C ALA A 221 13.65 -4.77 7.00
N ASP A 222 14.36 -5.42 6.06
CA ASP A 222 15.79 -5.19 5.80
C ASP A 222 16.05 -3.77 5.31
N ALA A 223 15.20 -3.25 4.43
CA ALA A 223 15.30 -1.88 3.95
C ALA A 223 15.05 -0.85 5.07
N ILE A 224 14.04 -1.09 5.92
CA ILE A 224 13.81 -0.27 7.12
C ILE A 224 15.05 -0.31 8.01
N TRP A 225 15.58 -1.50 8.29
CA TRP A 225 16.76 -1.65 9.15
C TRP A 225 17.98 -0.90 8.59
N PHE A 226 18.21 -1.04 7.28
CA PHE A 226 19.26 -0.30 6.59
C PHE A 226 19.15 1.21 6.80
N VAL A 227 17.95 1.77 6.66
CA VAL A 227 17.70 3.21 6.82
C VAL A 227 17.87 3.67 8.27
N ILE A 228 17.30 2.95 9.23
CA ILE A 228 17.34 3.38 10.64
C ILE A 228 18.71 3.19 11.30
N SER A 229 19.55 2.29 10.77
CA SER A 229 20.95 2.14 11.20
C SER A 229 21.88 3.27 10.70
N GLY A 230 21.35 4.26 9.97
CA GLY A 230 22.12 5.43 9.53
C GLY A 230 23.04 5.17 8.33
N ASN A 231 22.85 4.07 7.60
CA ASN A 231 23.62 3.81 6.38
C ASN A 231 23.30 4.86 5.30
N GLN A 232 24.31 5.23 4.52
CA GLN A 232 24.11 6.21 3.45
C GLN A 232 23.37 5.56 2.27
N ILE A 233 22.47 6.32 1.64
CA ILE A 233 21.75 5.86 0.45
C ILE A 233 22.69 5.50 -0.70
N ALA A 234 23.88 6.10 -0.77
CA ALA A 234 24.90 5.79 -1.78
C ALA A 234 25.48 4.37 -1.63
N ASP A 235 25.39 3.78 -0.44
CA ASP A 235 25.96 2.47 -0.13
C ASP A 235 24.98 1.31 -0.37
N VAL A 236 23.72 1.62 -0.70
CA VAL A 236 22.68 0.61 -0.88
C VAL A 236 22.93 -0.22 -2.14
N LYS A 237 22.87 -1.54 -2.01
CA LYS A 237 23.03 -2.49 -3.12
C LYS A 237 21.72 -3.20 -3.41
N PRO A 238 21.49 -3.66 -4.66
CA PRO A 238 20.39 -4.57 -4.95
C PRO A 238 20.44 -5.82 -4.03
N PRO A 239 19.29 -6.35 -3.57
CA PRO A 239 17.93 -5.95 -3.91
C PRO A 239 17.33 -4.81 -3.05
N LEU A 240 18.09 -4.20 -2.13
CA LEU A 240 17.56 -3.22 -1.17
C LEU A 240 17.31 -1.82 -1.75
N LEU A 241 17.94 -1.48 -2.89
CA LEU A 241 17.89 -0.15 -3.48
C LEU A 241 16.45 0.35 -3.68
N GLU A 242 15.58 -0.44 -4.31
CA GLU A 242 14.21 -0.01 -4.62
C GLU A 242 13.35 0.22 -3.37
N PRO A 243 13.27 -0.72 -2.40
CA PRO A 243 12.60 -0.49 -1.12
C PRO A 243 13.15 0.70 -0.32
N VAL A 244 14.48 0.88 -0.29
CA VAL A 244 15.09 2.01 0.41
C VAL A 244 14.68 3.33 -0.24
N VAL A 245 14.77 3.43 -1.57
CA VAL A 245 14.32 4.63 -2.29
C VAL A 245 12.82 4.90 -2.05
N LEU A 246 11.98 3.85 -2.00
CA LEU A 246 10.57 3.99 -1.68
C LEU A 246 10.34 4.62 -0.29
N LEU A 247 11.09 4.21 0.73
CA LEU A 247 11.02 4.78 2.08
C LEU A 247 11.37 6.28 2.08
N TYR A 248 12.48 6.66 1.45
CA TYR A 248 12.91 8.06 1.36
C TYR A 248 11.88 8.92 0.61
N LEU A 249 11.35 8.44 -0.52
CA LEU A 249 10.34 9.16 -1.29
C LEU A 249 9.03 9.29 -0.50
N ALA A 250 8.57 8.23 0.16
CA ALA A 250 7.36 8.27 0.99
C ALA A 250 7.53 9.25 2.17
N HIS A 251 8.69 9.26 2.84
CA HIS A 251 8.95 10.19 3.92
C HIS A 251 8.97 11.65 3.42
N ARG A 252 9.67 11.91 2.31
CA ARG A 252 9.68 13.22 1.64
C ARG A 252 8.27 13.70 1.30
N ASP A 253 7.44 12.83 0.74
CA ASP A 253 6.05 13.15 0.39
C ASP A 253 5.22 13.48 1.64
N ASN A 254 5.43 12.76 2.74
CA ASN A 254 4.74 12.98 4.02
C ASN A 254 5.07 14.33 4.67
N ILE A 255 6.29 14.83 4.51
CA ILE A 255 6.74 16.08 5.14
C ILE A 255 6.53 17.32 4.25
N ASN A 256 6.17 17.14 2.98
CA ASN A 256 6.01 18.25 2.02
C ASN A 256 4.57 18.79 2.01
N PRO A 257 4.30 20.03 2.50
CA PRO A 257 2.95 20.59 2.56
C PRO A 257 2.26 20.78 1.20
N ARG A 258 3.03 20.78 0.11
CA ARG A 258 2.53 20.91 -1.27
C ARG A 258 2.16 19.57 -1.89
N HIS A 259 2.55 18.45 -1.29
CA HIS A 259 2.27 17.14 -1.84
C HIS A 259 0.81 16.73 -1.56
N PRO A 260 0.09 16.09 -2.51
CA PRO A 260 -1.32 15.72 -2.32
C PRO A 260 -1.58 14.84 -1.09
N VAL A 261 -0.63 13.97 -0.74
CA VAL A 261 -0.74 13.06 0.42
C VAL A 261 -0.57 13.77 1.76
N PHE A 262 -0.10 15.02 1.77
CA PHE A 262 0.18 15.74 3.02
C PHE A 262 -1.06 15.80 3.90
N LYS A 263 -2.20 16.26 3.39
CA LYS A 263 -3.43 16.34 4.19
C LYS A 263 -3.94 14.95 4.61
N PRO A 264 -4.11 13.96 3.70
CA PRO A 264 -4.59 12.62 4.09
C PRO A 264 -3.73 11.90 5.13
N TRP A 265 -2.40 12.12 5.12
CA TRP A 265 -1.49 11.40 6.01
C TRP A 265 -1.26 12.07 7.37
N PHE A 266 -2.09 13.03 7.76
CA PHE A 266 -1.93 13.76 9.02
C PHE A 266 -1.90 12.83 10.24
N ALA A 267 -2.68 11.73 10.24
CA ALA A 267 -2.70 10.77 11.34
C ALA A 267 -1.33 10.13 11.58
N LEU A 268 -0.55 9.86 10.53
CA LEU A 268 0.82 9.36 10.66
C LEU A 268 1.70 10.40 11.38
N ARG A 269 1.58 11.67 11.01
CA ARG A 269 2.37 12.75 11.64
C ARG A 269 1.94 13.01 13.08
N CYS A 270 0.64 12.98 13.38
CA CYS A 270 0.14 13.08 14.74
C CYS A 270 0.61 11.92 15.61
N ARG A 271 0.65 10.69 15.08
CA ARG A 271 1.06 9.50 15.83
C ARG A 271 2.53 9.50 16.23
N TYR A 272 3.41 9.98 15.35
CA TYR A 272 4.87 9.86 15.53
C TYR A 272 5.60 11.19 15.75
N GLY A 273 4.93 12.32 15.51
CA GLY A 273 5.58 13.62 15.43
C GLY A 273 6.32 14.07 16.68
N ALA A 274 5.85 13.64 17.86
CA ALA A 274 6.49 13.96 19.14
C ALA A 274 7.78 13.15 19.40
N VAL A 275 7.96 11.99 18.73
CA VAL A 275 9.00 11.00 19.10
C VAL A 275 10.06 10.76 18.02
N LEU A 276 9.86 11.24 16.79
CA LEU A 276 10.83 10.97 15.72
C LEU A 276 12.11 11.79 15.85
N PRO A 277 13.29 11.15 15.85
CA PRO A 277 14.58 11.85 15.91
C PRO A 277 14.94 12.50 14.56
N ALA A 278 15.93 13.41 14.58
CA ALA A 278 16.53 13.91 13.33
C ALA A 278 17.32 12.79 12.63
N PRO A 279 17.37 12.73 11.28
CA PRO A 279 16.78 13.67 10.31
C PRO A 279 15.31 13.39 9.97
N TRP A 280 14.66 12.41 10.61
CA TRP A 280 13.33 11.89 10.27
C TRP A 280 12.17 12.65 10.89
N LYS A 281 12.39 13.88 11.36
CA LYS A 281 11.34 14.71 11.94
C LYS A 281 10.24 14.98 10.91
N VAL A 282 8.99 14.95 11.37
CA VAL A 282 7.81 15.28 10.56
C VAL A 282 7.18 16.58 11.06
N PRO A 283 6.48 17.35 10.21
CA PRO A 283 5.71 18.50 10.66
C PRO A 283 4.66 18.07 11.69
N TYR A 284 4.81 18.58 12.91
CA TYR A 284 3.99 18.24 14.06
C TYR A 284 3.73 19.49 14.89
N ASP A 285 2.47 19.65 15.31
CA ASP A 285 2.05 20.71 16.21
C ASP A 285 1.90 20.11 17.61
N SER A 286 2.78 20.51 18.54
CA SER A 286 2.77 20.03 19.92
C SER A 286 1.53 20.49 20.71
N SER A 287 0.75 21.43 20.18
CA SER A 287 -0.52 21.87 20.75
C SER A 287 -1.75 21.16 20.14
N CYS A 288 -1.55 20.19 19.25
CA CYS A 288 -2.64 19.46 18.61
C CYS A 288 -3.38 18.55 19.59
N VAL A 289 -4.69 18.80 19.76
CA VAL A 289 -5.59 18.04 20.66
C VAL A 289 -6.50 17.06 19.92
N CYS A 290 -6.10 16.58 18.74
CA CYS A 290 -6.92 15.61 18.02
C CYS A 290 -6.85 14.23 18.70
N ARG A 291 -7.88 13.40 18.48
CA ARG A 291 -7.95 12.04 19.05
C ARG A 291 -6.76 11.15 18.68
N VAL A 292 -6.09 11.41 17.55
CA VAL A 292 -4.87 10.67 17.20
C VAL A 292 -3.73 11.00 18.15
N CYS A 293 -3.51 12.28 18.47
CA CYS A 293 -2.49 12.70 19.42
C CYS A 293 -2.80 12.16 20.82
N GLU A 294 -4.06 12.27 21.26
CA GLU A 294 -4.53 11.75 22.55
C GLU A 294 -4.16 10.27 22.72
N ASN A 295 -4.60 9.40 21.80
CA ASN A 295 -4.27 7.98 21.87
C ASN A 295 -2.77 7.68 21.68
N ALA A 296 -2.04 8.50 20.90
CA ALA A 296 -0.61 8.31 20.72
C ALA A 296 0.18 8.58 22.00
N HIS A 297 -0.27 9.50 22.86
CA HIS A 297 0.32 9.73 24.17
C HIS A 297 0.08 8.54 25.11
N ASP A 298 -1.11 7.95 25.08
CA ASP A 298 -1.43 6.75 25.87
C ASP A 298 -0.59 5.53 25.43
N ASP A 299 -0.43 5.33 24.11
CA ASP A 299 0.43 4.28 23.51
C ASP A 299 1.91 4.42 23.94
N LEU A 300 2.39 5.64 24.22
CA LEU A 300 3.77 5.91 24.62
C LEU A 300 3.98 5.85 26.14
N ALA A 301 2.92 6.02 26.93
CA ALA A 301 2.94 5.96 28.39
C ALA A 301 2.75 4.54 28.95
N SER A 302 2.37 3.59 28.09
CA SER A 302 2.12 2.17 28.41
C SER A 302 3.33 1.29 28.09
#